data_AF-A0A936UEI1-F1
#
_entry.id   AF-A0A936UEI1-F1
#
_cell.length_a   1.000
_cell.length_b   1.000
_cell.length_c   1.000
_cell.angle_alpha   90.00
_cell.angle_beta   90.00
_cell.angle_gamma   90.00
#
_symmetry.space_group_name_H-M   'P 1'
#
loop_
_entity.id
_entity.type
_entity.pdbx_description
1 polymer ?
#
loop_
_entity_poly.entity_id
_entity_poly.type
_entity_poly.pdbx_seq_one_letter_code
_entity_poly.pdbx_strand_id
1 'polypeptide(L)'
;MSELACETDWRQRILIGGFAPATLHDWPGRQTATIFLRGCPWRCAYCHNPQLQRRGREPGLRWADIEARLNDPRSALEGVVFSGGEACVDRRLPDAIAAVAAMGFRVGLHTNGAYPDRLAAILPLLDWVGFDLKTDYNHYDTLTGAPGSGARASESARLIVASGVEHEFRLTWHHSIMTEEAALLAGHFAHHLGARRFVLQQFRPEGVRPDAQPGASDVPMHLIAALAALFEDFALRRELCGLAEPLACTSDRIRGGNTDRSAITSAPADDQSRPFDQH
;
A
#
# COMPACT_ATOMS: atom_id res chain seq x y z
N MET A 1 11.13 -27.31 -29.73
CA MET A 1 11.56 -26.52 -28.56
C MET A 1 11.97 -27.51 -27.49
N SER A 2 13.25 -27.55 -27.08
CA SER A 2 13.77 -28.56 -26.15
C SER A 2 13.25 -28.36 -24.72
N GLU A 3 13.23 -29.42 -23.91
CA GLU A 3 12.86 -29.37 -22.48
C GLU A 3 13.73 -28.38 -21.67
N LEU A 4 14.97 -28.09 -22.09
CA LEU A 4 15.80 -27.05 -21.46
C LEU A 4 15.31 -25.61 -21.70
N ALA A 5 14.65 -25.32 -22.82
CA ALA A 5 14.10 -24.00 -23.09
C ALA A 5 12.88 -23.69 -22.19
N CYS A 6 12.13 -24.74 -21.82
CA CYS A 6 11.02 -24.71 -20.86
C CYS A 6 11.50 -24.37 -19.43
N GLU A 7 12.68 -24.84 -19.01
CA GLU A 7 13.23 -24.54 -17.68
C GLU A 7 13.64 -23.08 -17.46
N THR A 8 13.84 -22.32 -18.53
CA THR A 8 14.30 -20.91 -18.46
C THR A 8 13.18 -19.91 -18.70
N ASP A 9 12.06 -20.32 -19.31
CA ASP A 9 10.94 -19.42 -19.58
C ASP A 9 10.26 -18.95 -18.29
N TRP A 10 10.40 -17.67 -17.99
CA TRP A 10 9.82 -17.05 -16.81
C TRP A 10 8.28 -17.15 -16.80
N ARG A 11 7.63 -17.19 -17.98
CA ARG A 11 6.17 -17.28 -18.14
C ARG A 11 5.59 -18.57 -17.56
N GLN A 12 6.39 -19.63 -17.55
CA GLN A 12 6.01 -20.94 -17.00
C GLN A 12 6.39 -21.08 -15.52
N ARG A 13 7.18 -20.15 -14.98
CA ARG A 13 7.79 -20.25 -13.65
C ARG A 13 7.32 -19.19 -12.66
N ILE A 14 6.69 -18.11 -13.13
CA ILE A 14 6.02 -17.14 -12.29
C ILE A 14 4.79 -17.78 -11.65
N LEU A 15 4.64 -17.62 -10.33
CA LEU A 15 3.58 -18.28 -9.58
C LEU A 15 2.40 -17.33 -9.36
N ILE A 16 1.37 -17.45 -10.20
CA ILE A 16 0.15 -16.63 -10.13
C ILE A 16 -0.92 -17.38 -9.34
N GLY A 17 -1.44 -16.75 -8.29
CA GLY A 17 -2.46 -17.30 -7.40
C GLY A 17 -3.85 -16.72 -7.60
N GLY A 18 -3.97 -15.63 -8.35
CA GLY A 18 -5.26 -15.02 -8.68
C GLY A 18 -5.11 -13.92 -9.73
N PHE A 19 -6.24 -13.50 -10.28
CA PHE A 19 -6.32 -12.41 -11.24
C PHE A 19 -7.65 -11.67 -11.06
N ALA A 20 -7.59 -10.36 -10.87
CA ALA A 20 -8.75 -9.49 -10.97
C ALA A 20 -8.70 -8.81 -12.35
N PRO A 21 -9.64 -9.11 -13.26
CA PRO A 21 -9.57 -8.62 -14.65
C PRO A 21 -9.85 -7.11 -14.78
N ALA A 22 -10.56 -6.50 -13.82
CA ALA A 22 -10.81 -5.06 -13.77
C ALA A 22 -11.15 -4.64 -12.32
N THR A 23 -10.54 -3.55 -11.86
CA THR A 23 -10.76 -2.95 -10.54
C THR A 23 -10.41 -1.45 -10.58
N LEU A 24 -11.05 -0.67 -9.71
CA LEU A 24 -10.76 0.75 -9.49
C LEU A 24 -10.06 0.99 -8.14
N HIS A 25 -9.78 -0.08 -7.39
CA HIS A 25 -9.32 0.01 -5.99
C HIS A 25 -7.80 -0.06 -5.86
N ASP A 26 -7.15 -0.77 -6.77
CA ASP A 26 -5.73 -1.11 -6.62
C ASP A 26 -4.80 0.00 -7.14
N TRP A 27 -5.33 1.01 -7.84
CA TRP A 27 -4.60 2.21 -8.20
C TRP A 27 -5.56 3.41 -8.20
N PRO A 28 -5.36 4.41 -7.32
CA PRO A 28 -6.22 5.59 -7.26
C PRO A 28 -6.39 6.27 -8.61
N GLY A 29 -7.65 6.43 -9.04
CA GLY A 29 -8.01 7.17 -10.25
C GLY A 29 -7.76 6.43 -11.56
N ARG A 30 -7.50 5.11 -11.53
CA ARG A 30 -7.27 4.30 -12.73
C ARG A 30 -8.04 3.00 -12.71
N GLN A 31 -8.49 2.56 -13.89
CA GLN A 31 -9.00 1.20 -14.05
C GLN A 31 -7.85 0.24 -14.35
N THR A 32 -7.62 -0.72 -13.44
CA THR A 32 -6.49 -1.65 -13.54
C THR A 32 -6.93 -3.11 -13.49
N ALA A 33 -6.10 -4.01 -14.01
CA ALA A 33 -6.16 -5.42 -13.68
C ALA A 33 -5.13 -5.71 -12.59
N THR A 34 -5.39 -6.70 -11.74
CA THR A 34 -4.46 -7.05 -10.65
C THR A 34 -4.04 -8.50 -10.77
N ILE A 35 -2.73 -8.73 -10.87
CA ILE A 35 -2.11 -10.06 -10.91
C ILE A 35 -1.61 -10.38 -9.51
N PHE A 36 -2.19 -11.39 -8.88
CA PHE A 36 -1.85 -11.78 -7.51
C PHE A 36 -0.79 -12.89 -7.51
N LEU A 37 0.43 -12.59 -7.09
CA LEU A 37 1.53 -13.54 -7.00
C LEU A 37 1.51 -14.32 -5.68
N ARG A 38 1.96 -15.57 -5.75
CA ARG A 38 2.03 -16.49 -4.59
C ARG A 38 3.35 -16.37 -3.84
N GLY A 39 3.24 -16.50 -2.53
CA GLY A 39 4.33 -16.42 -1.57
C GLY A 39 4.26 -15.12 -0.79
N CYS A 40 4.44 -15.21 0.52
CA CYS A 40 4.68 -14.07 1.38
C CYS A 40 5.59 -14.53 2.53
N PRO A 41 6.67 -13.80 2.84
CA PRO A 41 7.53 -14.16 3.97
C PRO A 41 6.89 -13.83 5.32
N TRP A 42 5.81 -13.05 5.35
CA TRP A 42 5.17 -12.59 6.58
C TRP A 42 3.86 -13.33 6.86
N ARG A 43 3.48 -13.34 8.13
CA ARG A 43 2.29 -13.94 8.73
C ARG A 43 1.52 -12.88 9.50
N CYS A 44 1.23 -11.76 8.82
CA CYS A 44 0.51 -10.65 9.42
C CYS A 44 -0.75 -11.12 10.13
N ALA A 45 -0.97 -10.65 11.36
CA ALA A 45 -2.15 -11.02 12.17
C ALA A 45 -3.47 -10.82 11.39
N TYR A 46 -3.56 -9.78 10.57
CA TYR A 46 -4.76 -9.45 9.77
C TYR A 46 -4.67 -9.82 8.29
N CYS A 47 -3.85 -10.80 7.91
CA CYS A 47 -3.66 -11.11 6.49
C CYS A 47 -5.00 -11.43 5.79
N HIS A 48 -5.37 -10.63 4.79
CA HIS A 48 -6.55 -10.83 3.93
C HIS A 48 -6.35 -11.86 2.82
N ASN A 49 -5.11 -12.25 2.55
CA ASN A 49 -4.77 -13.21 1.50
C ASN A 49 -3.98 -14.41 2.03
N PRO A 50 -4.44 -15.10 3.10
CA PRO A 50 -3.68 -16.19 3.69
C PRO A 50 -3.43 -17.35 2.71
N GLN A 51 -4.35 -17.58 1.78
CA GLN A 51 -4.24 -18.54 0.68
C GLN A 51 -3.09 -18.25 -0.28
N LEU A 52 -2.59 -17.02 -0.33
CA LEU A 52 -1.47 -16.61 -1.17
C LEU A 52 -0.12 -16.63 -0.43
N GLN A 53 -0.08 -16.81 0.89
CA GLN A 53 1.16 -16.75 1.65
C GLN A 53 2.08 -17.95 1.42
N ARG A 54 1.50 -19.13 1.16
CA ARG A 54 2.27 -20.35 0.90
C ARG A 54 2.81 -20.31 -0.53
N ARG A 55 4.13 -20.45 -0.67
CA ARG A 55 4.77 -20.61 -1.97
C ARG A 55 4.80 -22.09 -2.34
N GLY A 56 4.15 -22.47 -3.43
CA GLY A 56 4.03 -23.86 -3.86
C GLY A 56 3.57 -23.97 -5.32
N ARG A 57 3.73 -25.17 -5.90
CA ARG A 57 3.39 -25.49 -7.30
C ARG A 57 1.99 -26.10 -7.45
N GLU A 58 1.05 -25.74 -6.57
CA GLU A 58 -0.34 -26.10 -6.85
C GLU A 58 -0.81 -25.40 -8.12
N PRO A 59 -1.78 -25.96 -8.87
CA PRO A 59 -2.25 -25.37 -10.11
C PRO A 59 -2.58 -23.87 -9.92
N GLY A 60 -1.81 -23.03 -10.59
CA GLY A 60 -2.01 -21.59 -10.64
C GLY A 60 -2.54 -21.16 -12.01
N LEU A 61 -2.82 -19.87 -12.16
CA LEU A 61 -3.11 -19.30 -13.47
C LEU A 61 -1.82 -19.28 -14.30
N ARG A 62 -1.91 -19.60 -15.58
CA ARG A 62 -0.75 -19.51 -16.48
C ARG A 62 -0.63 -18.09 -16.99
N TRP A 63 0.60 -17.62 -17.22
CA TRP A 63 0.83 -16.31 -17.82
C TRP A 63 0.07 -16.12 -19.13
N ALA A 64 0.04 -17.13 -19.99
CA ALA A 64 -0.68 -17.09 -21.27
C ALA A 64 -2.18 -16.81 -21.11
N ASP A 65 -2.81 -17.30 -20.03
CA ASP A 65 -4.23 -17.03 -19.76
C ASP A 65 -4.45 -15.57 -19.32
N ILE A 66 -3.48 -14.99 -18.59
CA ILE A 66 -3.50 -13.57 -18.21
C ILE A 66 -3.29 -12.68 -19.42
N GLU A 67 -2.28 -12.99 -20.24
CA GLU A 67 -1.95 -12.26 -21.46
C GLU A 67 -3.13 -12.23 -22.44
N ALA A 68 -3.86 -13.34 -22.59
CA ALA A 68 -5.08 -13.38 -23.39
C ALA A 68 -6.19 -12.45 -22.85
N ARG A 69 -6.30 -12.28 -21.53
CA ARG A 69 -7.28 -11.38 -20.90
C ARG A 69 -6.88 -9.91 -21.02
N LEU A 70 -5.59 -9.61 -20.87
CA LEU A 70 -5.07 -8.25 -21.02
C LEU A 70 -5.20 -7.74 -22.46
N ASN A 71 -5.10 -8.62 -23.44
CA ASN A 71 -5.26 -8.28 -24.86
C ASN A 71 -6.74 -8.22 -25.33
N ASP A 72 -7.74 -8.30 -24.44
CA ASP A 72 -9.13 -8.12 -24.84
C ASP A 72 -9.35 -6.65 -25.30
N PRO A 73 -9.65 -6.40 -26.59
CA PRO A 73 -9.76 -5.04 -27.11
C PRO A 73 -10.97 -4.26 -26.56
N ARG A 74 -11.90 -4.93 -25.87
CA ARG A 74 -13.04 -4.29 -25.20
C ARG A 74 -12.68 -3.77 -23.80
N SER A 75 -11.48 -4.07 -23.34
CA SER A 75 -11.01 -3.69 -22.03
C SER A 75 -10.64 -2.21 -21.97
N ALA A 76 -11.15 -1.49 -20.97
CA ALA A 76 -10.81 -0.09 -20.70
C ALA A 76 -9.66 0.04 -19.68
N LEU A 77 -8.80 -0.97 -19.60
CA LEU A 77 -7.69 -1.00 -18.65
C LEU A 77 -6.63 0.03 -19.01
N GLU A 78 -6.23 0.83 -18.02
CA GLU A 78 -5.15 1.80 -18.14
C GLU A 78 -3.83 1.26 -17.60
N GLY A 79 -3.89 0.27 -16.71
CA GLY A 79 -2.71 -0.29 -16.07
C GLY A 79 -2.91 -1.68 -15.49
N VAL A 80 -1.81 -2.28 -15.05
CA VAL A 80 -1.80 -3.57 -14.36
C VAL A 80 -1.02 -3.44 -13.06
N VAL A 81 -1.59 -3.95 -11.98
CA VAL A 81 -0.97 -3.96 -10.65
C VAL A 81 -0.50 -5.36 -10.31
N PHE A 82 0.77 -5.50 -9.92
CA PHE A 82 1.26 -6.73 -9.30
C PHE A 82 1.04 -6.68 -7.78
N SER A 83 0.39 -7.69 -7.23
CA SER A 83 0.03 -7.79 -5.80
C SER A 83 0.09 -9.25 -5.34
N GLY A 84 -0.69 -9.64 -4.34
CA GLY A 84 -0.87 -11.03 -3.88
C GLY A 84 -0.50 -11.23 -2.43
N GLY A 85 0.46 -12.12 -2.18
CA GLY A 85 1.12 -12.23 -0.88
C GLY A 85 2.17 -11.14 -0.69
N GLU A 86 3.30 -11.30 -1.36
CA GLU A 86 4.33 -10.28 -1.55
C GLU A 86 4.89 -10.45 -2.96
N ALA A 87 4.57 -9.52 -3.88
CA ALA A 87 4.94 -9.68 -5.29
C ALA A 87 6.46 -9.82 -5.50
N CYS A 88 7.28 -9.09 -4.73
CA CYS A 88 8.74 -9.15 -4.84
C CYS A 88 9.33 -10.51 -4.41
N VAL A 89 8.53 -11.44 -3.88
CA VAL A 89 8.97 -12.80 -3.57
C VAL A 89 9.35 -13.59 -4.82
N ASP A 90 8.73 -13.30 -5.98
CA ASP A 90 9.00 -14.01 -7.22
C ASP A 90 10.07 -13.29 -8.04
N ARG A 91 11.16 -14.00 -8.33
CA ARG A 91 12.32 -13.45 -9.05
C ARG A 91 12.03 -13.12 -10.52
N ARG A 92 10.90 -13.57 -11.05
CA ARG A 92 10.44 -13.31 -12.43
C ARG A 92 9.60 -12.04 -12.53
N LEU A 93 9.32 -11.36 -11.43
CA LEU A 93 8.54 -10.12 -11.43
C LEU A 93 9.09 -9.06 -12.41
N PRO A 94 10.42 -8.81 -12.53
CA PRO A 94 10.93 -7.85 -13.50
C PRO A 94 10.55 -8.19 -14.95
N ASP A 95 10.60 -9.48 -15.33
CA ASP A 95 10.22 -9.93 -16.66
C ASP A 95 8.71 -9.74 -16.91
N ALA A 96 7.88 -10.00 -15.89
CA ALA A 96 6.44 -9.80 -15.96
C ALA A 96 6.05 -8.32 -16.08
N ILE A 97 6.75 -7.44 -15.33
CA ILE A 97 6.62 -5.98 -15.43
C ILE A 97 6.95 -5.53 -16.85
N ALA A 98 8.09 -5.96 -17.40
CA ALA A 98 8.52 -5.61 -18.75
C ALA A 98 7.50 -6.10 -19.82
N ALA A 99 6.95 -7.30 -19.65
CA ALA A 99 5.95 -7.84 -20.56
C ALA A 99 4.64 -7.03 -20.54
N VAL A 100 4.15 -6.62 -19.37
CA VAL A 100 2.97 -5.76 -19.24
C VAL A 100 3.23 -4.38 -19.85
N ALA A 101 4.39 -3.78 -19.56
CA ALA A 101 4.76 -2.47 -20.12
C ALA A 101 4.85 -2.53 -21.66
N ALA A 102 5.37 -3.63 -22.22
CA ALA A 102 5.42 -3.84 -23.66
C ALA A 102 4.04 -3.96 -24.34
N MET A 103 2.99 -4.29 -23.57
CA MET A 103 1.59 -4.26 -24.05
C MET A 103 0.99 -2.84 -24.01
N GLY A 104 1.72 -1.84 -23.52
CA GLY A 104 1.27 -0.44 -23.44
C GLY A 104 0.56 -0.06 -22.15
N PHE A 105 0.52 -0.95 -21.15
CA PHE A 105 -0.08 -0.64 -19.85
C PHE A 105 0.89 0.11 -18.92
N ARG A 106 0.33 0.98 -18.09
CA ARG A 106 1.04 1.50 -16.91
C ARG A 106 1.21 0.39 -15.86
N VAL A 107 2.32 0.38 -15.13
CA VAL A 107 2.62 -0.71 -14.19
C VAL A 107 2.63 -0.24 -12.74
N GLY A 108 1.73 -0.81 -11.94
CA GLY A 108 1.65 -0.58 -10.51
C GLY A 108 2.18 -1.77 -9.70
N LEU A 109 2.64 -1.50 -8.48
CA LEU A 109 3.04 -2.54 -7.52
C LEU A 109 2.37 -2.32 -6.17
N HIS A 110 1.78 -3.37 -5.62
CA HIS A 110 1.48 -3.46 -4.20
C HIS A 110 2.55 -4.29 -3.51
N THR A 111 3.20 -3.73 -2.49
CA THR A 111 4.23 -4.43 -1.73
C THR A 111 4.16 -4.09 -0.25
N ASN A 112 4.55 -5.06 0.57
CA ASN A 112 4.73 -4.88 2.00
C ASN A 112 6.17 -4.55 2.38
N GLY A 113 7.11 -4.55 1.42
CA GLY A 113 8.51 -4.16 1.65
C GLY A 113 9.40 -5.27 2.21
N ALA A 114 9.01 -6.54 2.12
CA ALA A 114 9.84 -7.62 2.66
C ALA A 114 11.16 -7.86 1.90
N TYR A 115 11.33 -7.32 0.70
CA TYR A 115 12.50 -7.55 -0.18
C TYR A 115 13.07 -6.24 -0.73
N PRO A 116 13.73 -5.40 0.10
CA PRO A 116 14.23 -4.08 -0.31
C PRO A 116 15.16 -4.14 -1.54
N ASP A 117 16.11 -5.07 -1.60
CA ASP A 117 17.02 -5.19 -2.75
C ASP A 117 16.30 -5.46 -4.08
N ARG A 118 15.24 -6.28 -4.03
CA ARG A 118 14.45 -6.60 -5.22
C ARG A 118 13.54 -5.46 -5.60
N LEU A 119 12.97 -4.77 -4.61
CA LEU A 119 12.18 -3.58 -4.81
C LEU A 119 13.02 -2.48 -5.47
N ALA A 120 14.22 -2.20 -4.95
CA ALA A 120 15.15 -1.23 -5.51
C ALA A 120 15.41 -1.47 -7.00
N ALA A 121 15.59 -2.74 -7.40
CA ALA A 121 15.86 -3.11 -8.78
C ALA A 121 14.68 -2.87 -9.74
N ILE A 122 13.43 -2.87 -9.24
CA ILE A 122 12.23 -2.71 -10.08
C ILE A 122 11.59 -1.33 -9.97
N LEU A 123 11.91 -0.53 -8.95
CA LEU A 123 11.33 0.83 -8.79
C LEU A 123 11.43 1.69 -10.06
N PRO A 124 12.55 1.72 -10.82
CA PRO A 124 12.63 2.48 -12.07
C PRO A 124 11.72 1.99 -13.21
N LEU A 125 11.13 0.79 -13.07
CA LEU A 125 10.24 0.17 -14.05
C LEU A 125 8.76 0.38 -13.72
N LEU A 126 8.47 1.01 -12.58
CA LEU A 126 7.12 1.18 -12.06
C LEU A 126 6.64 2.60 -12.27
N ASP A 127 5.35 2.73 -12.51
CA ASP A 127 4.65 3.99 -12.57
C ASP A 127 4.07 4.39 -11.22
N TRP A 128 3.71 3.39 -10.39
CA TRP A 128 3.09 3.63 -9.10
C TRP A 128 3.33 2.51 -8.08
N VAL A 129 3.44 2.87 -6.81
CA VAL A 129 3.60 1.94 -5.69
C VAL A 129 2.56 2.17 -4.60
N GLY A 130 1.78 1.13 -4.29
CA GLY A 130 1.01 1.01 -3.06
C GLY A 130 1.84 0.29 -2.00
N PHE A 131 2.24 1.01 -0.96
CA PHE A 131 3.11 0.49 0.09
C PHE A 131 2.36 0.25 1.39
N ASP A 132 2.32 -1.01 1.85
CA ASP A 132 1.73 -1.38 3.11
C ASP A 132 2.67 -1.17 4.31
N LEU A 133 2.50 -0.05 5.02
CA LEU A 133 3.13 0.19 6.31
C LEU A 133 2.29 -0.42 7.44
N LYS A 134 2.83 -1.42 8.12
CA LYS A 134 2.03 -2.32 8.95
C LYS A 134 1.79 -1.84 10.39
N THR A 135 2.77 -1.18 11.00
CA THR A 135 2.74 -0.57 12.36
C THR A 135 4.05 0.23 12.55
N ASP A 136 4.30 0.74 13.75
CA ASP A 136 5.60 1.30 14.15
C ASP A 136 6.75 0.28 14.13
N TYR A 137 7.98 0.78 14.17
CA TYR A 137 9.19 -0.04 14.03
C TYR A 137 9.29 -1.18 15.07
N ASN A 138 8.90 -0.93 16.33
CA ASN A 138 9.13 -1.85 17.44
C ASN A 138 8.15 -3.03 17.44
N HIS A 139 6.94 -2.84 16.91
CA HIS A 139 5.90 -3.88 16.90
C HIS A 139 5.82 -4.63 15.56
N TYR A 140 6.63 -4.25 14.58
CA TYR A 140 6.56 -4.81 13.22
C TYR A 140 6.80 -6.32 13.18
N ASP A 141 7.83 -6.80 13.87
CA ASP A 141 8.18 -8.23 13.92
C ASP A 141 7.05 -9.06 14.52
N THR A 142 6.46 -8.60 15.62
CA THR A 142 5.30 -9.23 16.28
C THR A 142 4.10 -9.28 15.33
N LEU A 143 3.74 -8.14 14.73
CA LEU A 143 2.58 -8.05 13.85
C LEU A 143 2.73 -8.95 12.62
N THR A 144 3.92 -8.99 12.02
CA THR A 144 4.21 -9.74 10.79
C THR A 144 4.66 -11.19 11.04
N GLY A 145 4.91 -11.58 12.29
CA GLY A 145 5.43 -12.90 12.64
C GLY A 145 6.79 -13.22 12.01
N ALA A 146 7.62 -12.21 11.73
CA ALA A 146 8.89 -12.39 11.03
C ALA A 146 9.99 -11.46 11.58
N PRO A 147 11.09 -12.00 12.14
CA PRO A 147 12.18 -11.20 12.68
C PRO A 147 12.82 -10.25 11.64
N GLY A 148 13.14 -9.03 12.07
CA GLY A 148 13.72 -7.97 11.27
C GLY A 148 12.82 -7.45 10.16
N SER A 149 11.51 -7.67 10.23
CA SER A 149 10.57 -7.15 9.22
C SER A 149 10.46 -5.63 9.28
N GLY A 150 10.54 -5.04 10.48
CA GLY A 150 10.55 -3.58 10.65
C GLY A 150 11.72 -2.91 9.94
N ALA A 151 12.92 -3.49 10.02
CA ALA A 151 14.10 -3.01 9.32
C ALA A 151 13.93 -3.08 7.79
N ARG A 152 13.43 -4.20 7.26
CA ARG A 152 13.20 -4.38 5.82
C ARG A 152 12.13 -3.43 5.28
N ALA A 153 11.00 -3.32 5.99
CA ALA A 153 9.93 -2.40 5.64
C ALA A 153 10.38 -0.94 5.65
N SER A 154 11.14 -0.54 6.68
CA SER A 154 11.68 0.82 6.78
C SER A 154 12.63 1.15 5.64
N GLU A 155 13.46 0.19 5.24
CA GLU A 155 14.36 0.37 4.09
C GLU A 155 13.59 0.47 2.77
N SER A 156 12.60 -0.41 2.55
CA SER A 156 11.72 -0.30 1.39
C SER A 156 10.98 1.04 1.34
N ALA A 157 10.49 1.54 2.48
CA ALA A 157 9.84 2.85 2.55
C ALA A 157 10.77 3.98 2.11
N ARG A 158 12.03 3.98 2.57
CA ARG A 158 13.04 4.97 2.14
C ARG A 158 13.30 4.88 0.64
N LEU A 159 13.49 3.67 0.11
CA LEU A 159 13.75 3.44 -1.31
C LEU A 159 12.61 3.95 -2.18
N ILE A 160 11.36 3.69 -1.79
CA ILE A 160 10.16 4.15 -2.51
C ILE A 160 10.14 5.68 -2.58
N VAL A 161 10.27 6.38 -1.45
CA VAL A 161 10.23 7.85 -1.46
C VAL A 161 11.42 8.42 -2.23
N ALA A 162 12.63 7.89 -2.02
CA ALA A 162 13.84 8.34 -2.71
C ALA A 162 13.80 8.11 -4.23
N SER A 163 13.08 7.09 -4.70
CA SER A 163 12.94 6.81 -6.14
C SER A 163 12.15 7.86 -6.92
N GLY A 164 11.31 8.65 -6.24
CA GLY A 164 10.41 9.61 -6.87
C GLY A 164 9.23 8.98 -7.62
N VAL A 165 9.06 7.66 -7.61
CA VAL A 165 7.86 7.00 -8.16
C VAL A 165 6.61 7.51 -7.45
N GLU A 166 5.49 7.65 -8.17
CA GLU A 166 4.21 7.97 -7.54
C GLU A 166 3.86 6.88 -6.52
N HIS A 167 3.42 7.25 -5.31
CA HIS A 167 3.19 6.27 -4.27
C HIS A 167 2.06 6.64 -3.30
N GLU A 168 1.46 5.61 -2.72
CA GLU A 168 0.50 5.67 -1.62
C GLU A 168 1.03 4.81 -0.47
N PHE A 169 1.27 5.42 0.69
CA PHE A 169 1.49 4.65 1.92
C PHE A 169 0.14 4.33 2.54
N ARG A 170 -0.03 3.10 3.03
CA ARG A 170 -1.28 2.67 3.66
C ARG A 170 -1.04 1.88 4.93
N LEU A 171 -1.93 2.05 5.89
CA LEU A 171 -1.89 1.39 7.19
C LEU A 171 -3.27 0.85 7.54
N THR A 172 -3.37 -0.44 7.82
CA THR A 172 -4.60 -1.08 8.30
C THR A 172 -4.70 -0.93 9.81
N TRP A 173 -5.76 -0.29 10.29
CA TRP A 173 -5.98 -0.04 11.71
C TRP A 173 -7.09 -0.93 12.29
N HIS A 174 -6.82 -1.43 13.50
CA HIS A 174 -7.78 -2.04 14.40
C HIS A 174 -7.24 -1.94 15.83
N HIS A 175 -8.08 -1.59 16.80
CA HIS A 175 -7.65 -1.42 18.20
C HIS A 175 -7.05 -2.69 18.84
N SER A 176 -7.42 -3.88 18.36
CA SER A 176 -6.86 -5.15 18.85
C SER A 176 -5.55 -5.57 18.15
N ILE A 177 -5.16 -4.87 17.08
CA ILE A 177 -3.97 -5.19 16.27
C ILE A 177 -2.83 -4.26 16.65
N MET A 178 -3.13 -2.98 16.84
CA MET A 178 -2.16 -1.96 17.22
C MET A 178 -2.83 -0.86 18.04
N THR A 179 -2.03 -0.12 18.80
CA THR A 179 -2.49 1.09 19.49
C THR A 179 -2.61 2.26 18.53
N GLU A 180 -3.39 3.27 18.91
CA GLU A 180 -3.44 4.56 18.18
C GLU A 180 -2.06 5.23 18.13
N GLU A 181 -1.29 5.15 19.21
CA GLU A 181 0.09 5.64 19.27
C GLU A 181 0.99 4.98 18.22
N ALA A 182 0.93 3.65 18.08
CA ALA A 182 1.69 2.92 17.06
C ALA A 182 1.29 3.35 15.64
N ALA A 183 0.00 3.56 15.39
CA ALA A 183 -0.49 4.06 14.10
C ALA A 183 0.01 5.50 13.82
N LEU A 184 0.01 6.37 14.83
CA LEU A 184 0.56 7.73 14.71
C LEU A 184 2.07 7.74 14.46
N LEU A 185 2.83 6.90 15.17
CA LEU A 185 4.27 6.76 14.95
C LEU A 185 4.58 6.28 13.53
N ALA A 186 3.81 5.33 13.00
CA ALA A 186 3.92 4.89 11.61
C ALA A 186 3.59 6.03 10.62
N GLY A 187 2.54 6.80 10.88
CA GLY A 187 2.19 7.98 10.09
C GLY A 187 3.29 9.05 10.10
N HIS A 188 3.80 9.40 11.29
CA HIS A 188 4.92 10.31 11.41
C HIS A 188 6.15 9.78 10.68
N PHE A 189 6.47 8.50 10.79
CA PHE A 189 7.58 7.90 10.04
C PHE A 189 7.43 8.13 8.53
N ALA A 190 6.27 7.80 7.95
CA ALA A 190 6.01 8.02 6.52
C ALA A 190 6.11 9.51 6.14
N HIS A 191 5.54 10.39 6.94
CA HIS A 191 5.63 11.85 6.74
C HIS A 191 7.07 12.34 6.76
N HIS A 192 7.88 11.95 7.75
CA HIS A 192 9.28 12.36 7.87
C HIS A 192 10.15 11.85 6.71
N LEU A 193 9.81 10.73 6.10
CA LEU A 193 10.47 10.27 4.87
C LEU A 193 10.14 11.14 3.66
N GLY A 194 9.03 11.90 3.69
CA GLY A 194 8.55 12.71 2.58
C GLY A 194 7.39 12.07 1.80
N ALA A 195 6.72 11.05 2.34
CA ALA A 195 5.52 10.51 1.72
C ALA A 195 4.41 11.57 1.69
N ARG A 196 3.82 11.83 0.52
CA ARG A 196 2.81 12.88 0.34
C ARG A 196 1.38 12.39 0.52
N ARG A 197 1.15 11.12 0.18
CA ARG A 197 -0.17 10.47 0.26
C ARG A 197 -0.17 9.33 1.28
N PHE A 198 -1.13 9.38 2.20
CA PHE A 198 -1.33 8.34 3.22
C PHE A 198 -2.79 7.91 3.31
N VAL A 199 -3.01 6.60 3.38
CA VAL A 199 -4.35 6.01 3.51
C VAL A 199 -4.45 5.22 4.80
N LEU A 200 -5.36 5.65 5.66
CA LEU A 200 -5.77 4.87 6.81
C LEU A 200 -6.87 3.91 6.37
N GLN A 201 -6.63 2.61 6.49
CA GLN A 201 -7.58 1.58 6.10
C GLN A 201 -8.23 1.00 7.36
N GLN A 202 -9.55 1.00 7.41
CA GLN A 202 -10.28 0.29 8.45
C GLN A 202 -10.09 -1.22 8.25
N PHE A 203 -9.77 -1.93 9.33
CA PHE A 203 -9.74 -3.38 9.31
C PHE A 203 -11.10 -3.95 8.93
N ARG A 204 -11.06 -5.07 8.21
CA ARG A 204 -12.24 -5.88 7.85
C ARG A 204 -12.00 -7.33 8.24
N PRO A 205 -12.99 -8.03 8.80
CA PRO A 205 -12.86 -9.43 9.18
C PRO A 205 -12.97 -10.39 7.98
N GLU A 206 -13.60 -9.99 6.88
CA GLU A 206 -13.82 -10.85 5.71
C GLU A 206 -12.49 -11.22 5.03
N GLY A 207 -12.32 -12.52 4.76
CA GLY A 207 -11.09 -13.04 4.13
C GLY A 207 -9.86 -13.03 5.02
N VAL A 208 -9.95 -12.53 6.26
CA VAL A 208 -8.90 -12.68 7.27
C VAL A 208 -8.85 -14.12 7.75
N ARG A 209 -7.66 -14.57 8.15
CA ARG A 209 -7.46 -15.88 8.77
C ARG A 209 -8.49 -16.11 9.90
N PRO A 210 -9.13 -17.29 9.98
CA PRO A 210 -10.21 -17.55 10.95
C PRO A 210 -9.81 -17.40 12.41
N ASP A 211 -8.52 -17.57 12.73
CA ASP A 211 -7.94 -17.43 14.07
C ASP A 211 -7.70 -15.95 14.48
N ALA A 212 -7.84 -15.01 13.56
CA ALA A 212 -7.50 -13.60 13.75
C ALA A 212 -8.60 -12.64 13.29
N GLN A 213 -9.86 -12.96 13.66
CA GLN A 213 -11.02 -12.12 13.39
C GLN A 213 -11.44 -11.36 14.65
N PRO A 214 -10.78 -10.25 14.99
CA PRO A 214 -11.42 -9.31 15.89
C PRO A 214 -12.70 -8.78 15.22
N GLY A 215 -13.69 -8.40 16.02
CA GLY A 215 -14.94 -7.83 15.50
C GLY A 215 -14.71 -6.53 14.72
N ALA A 216 -15.76 -5.96 14.13
CA ALA A 216 -15.65 -4.65 13.52
C ALA A 216 -15.26 -3.59 14.57
N SER A 217 -14.39 -2.66 14.20
CA SER A 217 -14.02 -1.52 15.03
C SER A 217 -13.91 -0.27 14.18
N ASP A 218 -14.51 0.82 14.67
CA ASP A 218 -14.42 2.13 14.05
C ASP A 218 -13.08 2.78 14.32
N VAL A 219 -12.55 3.41 13.27
CA VAL A 219 -11.34 4.22 13.39
C VAL A 219 -11.64 5.48 14.22
N PRO A 220 -10.89 5.75 15.30
CA PRO A 220 -11.11 6.90 16.15
C PRO A 220 -10.96 8.22 15.40
N MET A 221 -11.89 9.15 15.61
CA MET A 221 -11.89 10.44 14.92
C MET A 221 -10.63 11.27 15.20
N HIS A 222 -10.07 11.19 16.40
CA HIS A 222 -8.86 11.91 16.75
C HIS A 222 -7.64 11.34 16.00
N LEU A 223 -7.57 10.02 15.79
CA LEU A 223 -6.52 9.37 15.01
C LEU A 223 -6.61 9.79 13.54
N ILE A 224 -7.83 9.80 12.97
CA ILE A 224 -8.09 10.30 11.61
C ILE A 224 -7.60 11.73 11.47
N ALA A 225 -8.01 12.62 12.39
CA ALA A 225 -7.64 14.03 12.34
C ALA A 225 -6.12 14.25 12.47
N ALA A 226 -5.48 13.53 13.39
CA ALA A 226 -4.04 13.64 13.61
C ALA A 226 -3.23 13.16 12.39
N LEU A 227 -3.60 12.04 11.77
CA LEU A 227 -2.93 11.57 10.54
C LEU A 227 -3.25 12.49 9.35
N ALA A 228 -4.49 12.94 9.19
CA ALA A 228 -4.87 13.86 8.12
C ALA A 228 -4.09 15.18 8.16
N ALA A 229 -3.71 15.65 9.35
CA ALA A 229 -2.91 16.86 9.51
C ALA A 229 -1.44 16.70 9.04
N LEU A 230 -0.94 15.48 8.86
CA LEU A 230 0.44 15.22 8.44
C LEU A 230 0.63 15.22 6.92
N PHE A 231 -0.40 14.89 6.14
CA PHE A 231 -0.25 14.56 4.73
C PHE A 231 -0.99 15.55 3.84
N GLU A 232 -0.39 15.86 2.70
CA GLU A 232 -1.02 16.70 1.67
C GLU A 232 -2.28 16.02 1.10
N ASP A 233 -2.22 14.70 0.97
CA ASP A 233 -3.33 13.87 0.52
C ASP A 233 -3.56 12.73 1.50
N PHE A 234 -4.64 12.84 2.27
CA PHE A 234 -5.07 11.83 3.22
C PHE A 234 -6.43 11.27 2.82
N ALA A 235 -6.59 9.96 2.97
CA ALA A 235 -7.90 9.32 2.83
C ALA A 235 -8.13 8.26 3.91
N LEU A 236 -9.38 8.15 4.33
CA LEU A 236 -9.88 7.04 5.12
C LEU A 236 -10.59 6.06 4.18
N ARG A 237 -10.23 4.77 4.25
CA ARG A 237 -10.85 3.71 3.43
C ARG A 237 -11.65 2.79 4.34
N ARG A 238 -13.00 2.83 4.21
CA ARG A 238 -13.94 2.08 5.06
C ARG A 238 -14.50 0.79 4.44
N GLU A 239 -14.68 0.67 3.11
CA GLU A 239 -15.19 -0.57 2.47
C GLU A 239 -14.57 -0.93 1.08
N LEU A 240 -14.61 -2.24 0.76
CA LEU A 240 -14.24 -3.03 -0.46
C LEU A 240 -12.78 -2.98 -0.98
N CYS A 241 -12.08 -4.09 -1.28
CA CYS A 241 -12.46 -5.16 -2.22
C CYS A 241 -11.86 -6.54 -1.84
N GLY A 242 -12.68 -7.60 -1.88
CA GLY A 242 -12.26 -9.00 -2.00
C GLY A 242 -12.55 -9.48 -3.43
N LEU A 243 -12.12 -10.70 -3.78
CA LEU A 243 -12.24 -11.28 -5.14
C LEU A 243 -13.70 -11.56 -5.61
N ALA A 244 -14.72 -11.09 -4.90
CA ALA A 244 -16.12 -11.31 -5.23
C ALA A 244 -16.91 -10.00 -5.12
N GLU A 245 -17.31 -9.50 -6.29
CA GLU A 245 -18.31 -8.46 -6.55
C GLU A 245 -17.84 -6.98 -6.60
N PRO A 246 -18.12 -6.26 -7.72
CA PRO A 246 -17.78 -4.86 -7.91
C PRO A 246 -19.00 -3.95 -7.67
N LEU A 247 -19.22 -3.44 -6.46
CA LEU A 247 -20.19 -2.36 -6.25
C LEU A 247 -19.70 -1.32 -5.23
N ALA A 248 -19.47 -0.10 -5.75
CA ALA A 248 -19.43 1.19 -5.05
C ALA A 248 -18.58 1.29 -3.76
N CYS A 249 -17.33 1.76 -3.88
CA CYS A 249 -16.58 2.33 -2.76
C CYS A 249 -16.49 3.85 -2.93
N THR A 250 -17.08 4.59 -1.98
CA THR A 250 -16.84 6.03 -1.82
C THR A 250 -15.65 6.22 -0.89
N SER A 251 -14.55 6.81 -1.37
CA SER A 251 -13.50 7.32 -0.48
C SER A 251 -13.88 8.72 -0.03
N ASP A 252 -14.09 8.93 1.27
CA ASP A 252 -14.25 10.27 1.81
C ASP A 252 -12.87 10.97 1.83
N ARG A 253 -12.66 11.91 0.90
CA ARG A 253 -11.50 12.79 0.92
C ARG A 253 -11.75 13.90 1.94
N ILE A 254 -11.02 13.87 3.05
CA ILE A 254 -10.93 14.99 3.97
C ILE A 254 -9.74 15.84 3.51
N ARG A 255 -10.00 16.97 2.82
CA ARG A 255 -8.94 17.93 2.51
C ARG A 255 -8.60 18.72 3.78
N GLY A 256 -7.34 18.69 4.21
CA GLY A 256 -6.84 19.57 5.26
C GLY A 256 -7.02 21.04 4.84
N GLY A 257 -7.91 21.75 5.53
CA GLY A 257 -8.16 23.17 5.29
C GLY A 257 -7.01 24.02 5.81
N ASN A 258 -6.41 24.78 4.91
CA ASN A 258 -5.49 25.87 5.22
C ASN A 258 -6.27 26.94 6.00
N THR A 259 -5.99 27.12 7.29
CA THR A 259 -6.60 28.21 8.07
C THR A 259 -5.92 29.52 7.72
N ASP A 260 -6.72 30.38 7.08
CA ASP A 260 -6.38 31.69 6.56
C ASP A 260 -5.84 32.61 7.67
N ARG A 261 -4.59 33.05 7.52
CA ARG A 261 -3.99 34.11 8.34
C ARG A 261 -4.36 35.47 7.75
N SER A 262 -5.55 35.97 8.05
CA SER A 262 -5.83 37.40 7.87
C SER A 262 -7.06 37.82 8.67
N ALA A 263 -6.84 38.54 9.78
CA ALA A 263 -7.62 39.69 10.22
C ALA A 263 -7.42 39.93 11.73
N ILE A 264 -6.41 40.69 12.12
CA ILE A 264 -6.50 41.54 13.30
C ILE A 264 -5.87 42.89 12.94
N THR A 265 -6.72 43.87 12.68
CA THR A 265 -6.33 45.28 12.76
C THR A 265 -7.28 46.01 13.70
N SER A 266 -6.65 46.96 14.42
CA SER A 266 -7.19 48.14 15.11
C SER A 266 -7.23 48.07 16.64
N ALA A 267 -6.36 48.91 17.20
CA ALA A 267 -6.28 49.36 18.58
C ALA A 267 -7.44 50.32 18.94
N PRO A 268 -7.50 50.82 20.18
CA PRO A 268 -6.88 52.14 20.37
C PRO A 268 -6.02 52.26 21.63
N ALA A 269 -5.29 53.38 21.65
CA ALA A 269 -4.26 53.81 22.55
C ALA A 269 -4.69 53.93 24.02
N ASP A 270 -3.73 53.71 24.94
CA ASP A 270 -3.44 54.73 25.94
C ASP A 270 -1.96 54.73 26.34
N ASP A 271 -1.41 55.92 26.27
CA ASP A 271 -0.08 56.37 26.64
C ASP A 271 -0.03 56.60 28.14
N GLN A 272 0.86 55.92 28.89
CA GLN A 272 1.62 56.55 29.97
C GLN A 272 3.00 55.89 30.16
N SER A 273 3.98 56.77 30.06
CA SER A 273 5.42 56.61 30.25
C SER A 273 5.90 56.06 31.60
N ARG A 274 7.15 55.54 31.58
CA ARG A 274 8.26 55.62 32.59
C ARG A 274 8.62 54.35 33.43
N PRO A 275 9.89 54.22 33.88
CA PRO A 275 10.80 53.18 33.37
C PRO A 275 11.38 52.22 34.43
N PHE A 276 12.14 51.23 33.94
CA PHE A 276 13.19 50.43 34.59
C PHE A 276 13.60 50.87 36.00
N ASP A 277 13.53 49.94 36.96
CA ASP A 277 14.67 49.70 37.84
C ASP A 277 14.66 48.33 38.53
N GLN A 278 15.86 47.97 38.96
CA GLN A 278 16.40 46.70 39.42
C GLN A 278 15.80 46.17 40.74
N HIS A 279 15.61 44.85 40.85
CA HIS A 279 16.18 43.98 41.90
C HIS A 279 15.90 42.50 41.62
#